data_AF-A0A373WSX5-F1
#
_entry.id   AF-A0A373WSX5-F1
#
_cell.length_a   1.000
_cell.length_b   1.000
_cell.length_c   1.000
_cell.angle_alpha   90.00
_cell.angle_beta   90.00
_cell.angle_gamma   90.00
#
_symmetry.space_group_name_H-M   'P 1'
#
loop_
_entity.id
_entity.type
_entity.pdbx_description
1 polymer ?
#
loop_
_entity_poly.entity_id
_entity_poly.type
_entity_poly.pdbx_seq_one_letter_code
_entity_poly.pdbx_strand_id
1 'polypeptide(L)'
;MNKKCFNALTGIAVGICNGFFGSGGGMIAVPMLEKGGSEAKKAHATSIAITLPLSVISGLIYFKGGSLDFWQAVKFIPLGIVGAAVGAMLMKKLSNSLLKRIFGALMIIAGVRIFMK
;
A
#
# COMPACT_ATOMS: atom_id res chain seq x y z
N MET A 1 -26.14 -11.29 -4.56
CA MET A 1 -25.78 -9.92 -4.12
C MET A 1 -24.99 -9.24 -5.23
N ASN A 2 -25.51 -8.14 -5.78
CA ASN A 2 -25.05 -7.55 -7.04
C ASN A 2 -23.57 -7.12 -6.95
N LYS A 3 -22.71 -7.51 -7.91
CA LYS A 3 -21.25 -7.29 -7.89
C LYS A 3 -20.84 -5.83 -7.58
N LYS A 4 -21.69 -4.86 -7.97
CA LYS A 4 -21.50 -3.44 -7.69
C LYS A 4 -21.58 -3.08 -6.20
N CYS A 5 -22.49 -3.69 -5.46
CA CYS A 5 -22.71 -3.39 -4.05
C CYS A 5 -21.58 -3.95 -3.17
N PHE A 6 -21.07 -5.14 -3.51
CA PHE A 6 -19.89 -5.72 -2.87
C PHE A 6 -18.64 -4.85 -3.08
N ASN A 7 -18.42 -4.37 -4.31
CA ASN A 7 -17.28 -3.49 -4.62
C ASN A 7 -17.37 -2.13 -3.91
N ALA A 8 -18.57 -1.57 -3.76
CA ALA A 8 -18.78 -0.32 -3.02
C ALA A 8 -18.50 -0.49 -1.52
N LEU A 9 -19.02 -1.56 -0.90
CA LEU A 9 -18.83 -1.84 0.52
C LEU A 9 -17.36 -2.11 0.86
N THR A 10 -16.69 -2.89 0.01
CA THR A 10 -15.25 -3.17 0.15
C THR A 10 -14.41 -1.92 -0.09
N GLY A 11 -14.76 -1.06 -1.04
CA GLY A 11 -14.11 0.23 -1.25
C GLY A 11 -14.20 1.15 -0.04
N ILE A 12 -15.37 1.23 0.61
CA ILE A 12 -15.57 2.02 1.84
C ILE A 12 -14.75 1.43 2.99
N ALA A 13 -14.81 0.12 3.21
CA ALA A 13 -14.05 -0.55 4.27
C ALA A 13 -12.54 -0.38 4.09
N VAL A 14 -12.04 -0.54 2.86
CA VAL A 14 -10.65 -0.31 2.50
C VAL A 14 -10.27 1.15 2.72
N GLY A 15 -11.12 2.11 2.34
CA GLY A 15 -10.88 3.54 2.55
C GLY A 15 -10.74 3.92 4.02
N ILE A 16 -11.64 3.43 4.88
CA ILE A 16 -11.59 3.64 6.34
C ILE A 16 -10.31 3.06 6.92
N CYS A 17 -9.98 1.81 6.57
CA CYS A 17 -8.74 1.17 7.03
C CYS A 17 -7.51 1.95 6.54
N ASN A 18 -7.51 2.40 5.28
CA ASN A 18 -6.40 3.13 4.69
C ASN A 18 -6.17 4.48 5.40
N GLY A 19 -7.25 5.17 5.79
CA GLY A 19 -7.18 6.38 6.62
C GLY A 19 -6.66 6.12 8.03
N PHE A 20 -7.10 5.03 8.68
CA PHE A 20 -6.69 4.66 10.04
C PHE A 20 -5.21 4.29 10.15
N PHE A 21 -4.71 3.47 9.23
CA PHE A 21 -3.33 2.98 9.30
C PHE A 21 -2.31 3.99 8.76
N GLY A 22 -2.75 5.03 8.03
CA GLY A 22 -1.95 6.19 7.57
C GLY A 22 -0.76 5.89 6.64
N SER A 23 -0.33 4.63 6.57
CA SER A 23 0.94 4.15 6.03
C SER A 23 0.79 3.28 4.78
N GLY A 24 -0.42 3.24 4.21
CA GLY A 24 -0.74 2.44 3.04
C GLY A 24 -1.52 1.18 3.41
N GLY A 25 -2.85 1.30 3.39
CA GLY A 25 -3.83 0.22 3.53
C GLY A 25 -3.77 -0.83 2.42
N GLY A 26 -2.65 -0.96 1.72
CA GLY A 26 -2.43 -1.99 0.71
C GLY A 26 -2.43 -3.40 1.26
N MET A 27 -2.11 -3.58 2.55
CA MET A 27 -2.32 -4.85 3.25
C MET A 27 -3.76 -5.36 3.15
N ILE A 28 -4.74 -4.45 3.16
CA ILE A 28 -6.17 -4.79 3.07
C ILE A 28 -6.69 -4.62 1.63
N ALA A 29 -6.26 -3.59 0.91
CA ALA A 29 -6.70 -3.33 -0.46
C ALA A 29 -6.31 -4.46 -1.43
N VAL A 30 -5.10 -5.01 -1.32
CA VAL A 30 -4.61 -6.10 -2.19
C VAL A 30 -5.48 -7.36 -2.10
N PRO A 31 -5.70 -7.98 -0.92
CA PRO A 31 -6.53 -9.19 -0.82
C PRO A 31 -8.00 -8.94 -1.16
N MET A 32 -8.53 -7.73 -0.91
CA MET A 32 -9.89 -7.37 -1.35
C MET A 32 -10.00 -7.33 -2.88
N LEU A 33 -9.01 -6.75 -3.56
CA LEU A 33 -8.96 -6.68 -5.03
C LEU A 33 -8.73 -8.06 -5.66
N GLU A 34 -7.89 -8.90 -5.07
CA GLU A 34 -7.73 -10.31 -5.50
C GLU A 34 -9.05 -11.09 -5.36
N LYS A 35 -9.76 -10.94 -4.23
CA LYS A 35 -11.09 -11.55 -4.04
C LYS A 35 -12.14 -11.02 -5.04
N GLY A 36 -11.97 -9.80 -5.51
CA GLY A 36 -12.79 -9.20 -6.58
C GLY A 36 -12.49 -9.75 -7.99
N GLY A 37 -11.53 -10.68 -8.13
CA GLY A 37 -11.14 -11.28 -9.40
C GLY A 37 -10.01 -10.56 -10.13
N SER A 38 -9.32 -9.61 -9.48
CA SER A 38 -8.12 -8.99 -10.06
C SER A 38 -6.93 -9.92 -9.91
N GLU A 39 -6.12 -9.99 -10.97
CA GLU A 39 -4.83 -10.66 -10.94
C GLU A 39 -3.90 -10.00 -9.89
N ALA A 40 -3.08 -10.80 -9.18
CA ALA A 40 -2.27 -10.34 -8.04
C ALA A 40 -1.45 -9.08 -8.39
N LYS A 41 -0.77 -9.10 -9.54
CA LYS A 41 0.04 -7.97 -10.02
C LYS A 41 -0.79 -6.69 -10.22
N LYS A 42 -2.02 -6.81 -10.72
CA LYS A 42 -2.94 -5.70 -10.93
C LYS A 42 -3.48 -5.18 -9.60
N ALA A 43 -3.83 -6.07 -8.68
CA ALA A 43 -4.26 -5.72 -7.33
C ALA A 43 -3.20 -4.90 -6.58
N HIS A 44 -1.93 -5.32 -6.65
CA HIS A 44 -0.80 -4.57 -6.08
C HIS A 44 -0.61 -3.19 -6.73
N ALA A 45 -0.64 -3.11 -8.05
CA ALA A 45 -0.50 -1.83 -8.76
C ALA A 45 -1.62 -0.85 -8.41
N THR A 46 -2.88 -1.31 -8.37
CA THR A 46 -4.03 -0.49 -7.99
C THR A 46 -3.93 -0.01 -6.54
N SER A 47 -3.45 -0.87 -5.62
CA SER A 47 -3.24 -0.46 -4.24
C SER A 47 -2.21 0.67 -4.10
N ILE A 48 -1.11 0.61 -4.85
CA ILE A 48 -0.09 1.67 -4.86
C ILE A 48 -0.69 2.96 -5.45
N ALA A 49 -1.47 2.84 -6.53
CA ALA A 49 -2.15 3.98 -7.15
C ALA A 49 -3.12 4.68 -6.18
N ILE A 50 -3.84 3.93 -5.34
CA ILE A 50 -4.69 4.48 -4.29
C ILE A 50 -3.84 5.16 -3.19
N THR A 51 -2.68 4.59 -2.86
CA THR A 51 -1.82 5.13 -1.79
C THR A 51 -1.18 6.47 -2.17
N LEU A 52 -0.94 6.73 -3.46
CA LEU A 52 -0.34 7.96 -3.97
C LEU A 52 -1.10 9.24 -3.55
N PRO A 53 -2.40 9.44 -3.86
CA PRO A 53 -3.13 10.64 -3.46
C PRO A 53 -3.23 10.78 -1.94
N LEU A 54 -3.37 9.68 -1.19
CA LEU A 54 -3.35 9.73 0.28
C LEU A 54 -1.99 10.22 0.81
N SER A 55 -0.90 9.77 0.21
CA SER A 55 0.47 10.18 0.59
C SER A 55 0.71 11.66 0.28
N VAL A 56 0.17 12.16 -0.84
CA VAL A 56 0.24 13.59 -1.18
C VAL A 56 -0.55 14.43 -0.18
N ILE A 57 -1.80 14.05 0.12
CA ILE A 57 -2.64 14.78 1.06
C ILE A 57 -2.03 14.77 2.46
N SER A 58 -1.60 13.61 2.96
CA SER A 58 -0.93 13.51 4.26
C SER A 58 0.35 14.35 4.31
N GLY A 59 1.18 14.30 3.27
CA GLY A 59 2.36 15.16 3.14
C GLY A 59 2.03 16.65 3.23
N LEU A 60 0.97 17.11 2.55
CA LEU A 60 0.52 18.50 2.60
C LEU A 60 0.01 18.91 3.99
N ILE A 61 -0.70 18.01 4.68
CA ILE A 61 -1.18 18.23 6.05
C ILE A 61 0.01 18.36 7.01
N TYR A 62 0.97 17.43 6.94
CA TYR A 62 2.17 17.48 7.77
C TYR A 62 3.04 18.73 7.47
N PHE A 63 3.08 19.17 6.20
CA PHE A 63 3.79 20.39 5.80
C PHE A 63 3.15 21.64 6.39
N LYS A 64 1.80 21.74 6.34
CA LYS A 64 1.07 22.84 6.98
C LYS A 64 1.14 22.80 8.51
N GLY A 65 1.24 21.62 9.11
CA GLY A 65 1.34 21.44 10.55
C GLY A 65 2.71 21.75 11.15
N GLY A 66 3.70 22.19 10.36
CA GLY A 66 5.05 22.54 10.84
C GLY A 66 5.86 21.39 11.43
N SER A 67 5.36 20.15 11.33
CA SER A 67 5.98 18.94 11.91
C SER A 67 6.88 18.20 10.91
N LEU A 68 7.08 18.75 9.70
CA LEU A 68 8.00 18.20 8.71
C LEU A 68 9.37 18.85 8.82
N ASP A 69 10.34 18.04 9.23
CA ASP A 69 11.75 18.39 9.08
C ASP A 69 12.16 18.19 7.61
N PHE A 70 12.11 19.27 6.84
CA PHE A 70 12.36 19.27 5.40
C PHE A 70 13.76 18.73 5.05
N TRP A 71 14.72 18.92 5.95
CA TRP A 71 16.09 18.45 5.77
C TRP A 71 16.19 16.93 5.90
N GLN A 72 15.41 16.35 6.81
CA GLN A 72 15.30 14.90 6.92
C GLN A 72 14.56 14.32 5.71
N ALA A 73 13.46 14.94 5.29
CA ALA A 73 12.69 14.50 4.12
C ALA A 73 13.56 14.44 2.85
N VAL A 74 14.34 15.49 2.57
CA VAL A 74 15.26 15.55 1.41
C VAL A 74 16.29 14.43 1.40
N LYS A 75 16.78 13.98 2.56
CA LYS A 75 17.74 12.87 2.63
C LYS A 75 17.11 11.52 2.29
N PHE A 76 15.85 11.32 2.68
CA PHE A 76 15.14 10.05 2.48
C PHE A 76 14.43 9.96 1.12
N ILE A 77 14.04 11.08 0.50
CA ILE A 77 13.43 11.12 -0.83
C ILE A 77 14.22 10.35 -1.89
N PRO A 78 15.54 10.57 -2.11
CA PRO A 78 16.28 9.86 -3.15
C PRO A 78 16.36 8.36 -2.89
N LEU A 79 16.55 7.95 -1.63
CA LEU A 79 16.51 6.53 -1.24
C LEU A 79 15.14 5.91 -1.50
N GLY A 80 14.05 6.64 -1.20
CA GLY A 80 12.68 6.22 -1.49
C GLY A 80 12.41 6.06 -2.98
N ILE A 81 12.88 7.00 -3.81
CA ILE A 81 12.75 6.94 -5.27
C ILE A 81 13.51 5.73 -5.83
N VAL A 82 14.75 5.51 -5.40
CA VAL A 82 15.56 4.36 -5.82
C VAL A 82 14.89 3.05 -5.40
N GLY A 83 14.44 2.95 -4.15
CA GLY A 83 13.73 1.78 -3.65
C GLY A 83 12.43 1.50 -4.43
N ALA A 84 11.64 2.54 -4.73
CA ALA A 84 10.42 2.42 -5.53
C ALA A 84 10.71 1.98 -6.96
N ALA A 85 11.75 2.53 -7.60
CA ALA A 85 12.15 2.15 -8.96
C ALA A 85 12.63 0.70 -9.03
N VAL A 86 13.52 0.28 -8.12
CA VAL A 86 13.99 -1.10 -8.02
C VAL A 86 12.83 -2.05 -7.74
N GLY A 87 11.95 -1.70 -6.79
CA GLY A 87 10.75 -2.48 -6.49
C GLY A 87 9.84 -2.67 -7.70
N ALA A 88 9.57 -1.60 -8.45
CA ALA A 88 8.75 -1.66 -9.67
C ALA A 88 9.38 -2.54 -10.76
N MET A 89 10.71 -2.49 -10.92
CA MET A 89 11.43 -3.35 -11.87
C MET A 89 11.36 -4.82 -11.46
N LEU A 90 11.55 -5.14 -10.18
CA LEU A 90 11.44 -6.50 -9.66
C LEU A 90 10.02 -7.05 -9.82
N MET A 91 9.00 -6.22 -9.54
CA MET A 91 7.59 -6.62 -9.66
C MET A 91 7.23 -7.05 -11.09
N LYS A 92 7.88 -6.46 -12.11
CA LYS A 92 7.67 -6.86 -13.51
C LYS A 92 8.18 -8.28 -13.80
N LYS A 93 9.26 -8.72 -13.15
CA LYS A 93 9.89 -10.04 -13.35
C LYS A 93 9.29 -11.17 -12.52
N LEU A 94 8.52 -10.86 -11.47
CA LEU A 94 7.88 -11.87 -10.63
C LEU A 94 6.59 -12.43 -11.25
N SER A 95 6.38 -13.75 -11.08
CA SER A 95 5.09 -14.40 -11.36
C SER A 95 4.08 -14.13 -10.24
N ASN A 96 2.77 -14.19 -10.54
CA ASN A 96 1.73 -13.90 -9.54
C ASN A 96 1.84 -14.77 -8.28
N SER A 97 2.13 -16.06 -8.44
CA SER A 97 2.26 -16.99 -7.33
C SER A 97 3.42 -16.61 -6.40
N LEU A 98 4.55 -16.19 -6.97
CA LEU A 98 5.73 -15.76 -6.22
C LEU A 98 5.49 -14.43 -5.50
N LEU A 99 4.85 -13.48 -6.19
CA LEU A 99 4.47 -12.18 -5.62
C LEU A 99 3.54 -12.36 -4.41
N LYS A 100 2.52 -13.21 -4.55
CA LYS A 100 1.57 -13.53 -3.48
C LYS A 100 2.26 -14.19 -2.28
N ARG A 101 3.20 -15.11 -2.54
CA ARG A 101 3.95 -15.83 -1.50
C ARG A 101 4.89 -14.91 -0.73
N ILE A 102 5.61 -14.02 -1.43
CA ILE A 102 6.48 -13.01 -0.81
C ILE A 102 5.66 -12.03 0.02
N PHE A 103 4.56 -11.52 -0.54
CA PHE A 103 3.69 -10.59 0.19
C PHE A 103 3.10 -11.24 1.44
N GLY A 104 2.60 -12.48 1.33
CA GLY A 104 2.10 -13.24 2.48
C GLY A 104 3.17 -13.45 3.56
N ALA A 105 4.40 -13.81 3.17
CA ALA A 105 5.51 -13.95 4.11
C ALA A 105 5.83 -12.64 4.83
N LEU A 106 5.91 -11.52 4.09
CA LEU A 106 6.13 -10.19 4.67
C LEU A 106 5.02 -9.80 5.66
N MET A 107 3.76 -10.14 5.37
CA MET A 107 2.64 -9.88 6.26
C MET A 107 2.72 -10.67 7.55
N ILE A 108 3.09 -11.96 7.48
CA ILE A 108 3.32 -12.79 8.67
C ILE A 108 4.46 -12.20 9.51
N ILE A 109 5.59 -11.85 8.87
CA ILE A 109 6.74 -11.25 9.56
C ILE A 109 6.34 -9.93 10.23
N ALA A 110 5.60 -9.07 9.54
CA ALA A 110 5.11 -7.81 10.10
C ALA A 110 4.18 -8.04 11.31
N GLY A 111 3.26 -9.00 11.21
CA GLY A 111 2.36 -9.37 12.31
C GLY A 111 3.12 -9.91 13.53
N VAL A 112 4.07 -10.83 13.30
CA VAL A 112 4.92 -11.37 14.39
C VAL A 112 5.75 -10.27 15.03
N ARG A 113 6.33 -9.36 14.23
CA ARG A 113 7.12 -8.24 14.76
C ARG A 113 6.30 -7.30 15.64
N ILE A 114 5.04 -7.04 15.28
CA ILE A 114 4.13 -6.23 16.09
C ILE A 114 3.78 -6.95 17.39
N PHE A 115 3.57 -8.27 17.36
CA PHE A 115 3.22 -9.04 18.55
C PHE A 115 4.39 -9.21 19.53
N MET A 116 5.61 -9.25 18.99
CA MET A 116 6.83 -9.46 19.76
C MET A 116 7.49 -8.16 20.24
N LYS A 117 6.91 -7.00 19.91
CA LYS A 117 7.37 -5.67 20.32
C LYS A 117 6.34 -5.04 21.26
#